data_AF-A0A967Q137-F1
#
_entry.id   AF-A0A967Q137-F1
#
_cell.length_a   1.000
_cell.length_b   1.000
_cell.length_c   1.000
_cell.angle_alpha   90.00
_cell.angle_beta   90.00
_cell.angle_gamma   90.00
#
_symmetry.space_group_name_H-M   'P 1'
#
loop_
_entity.id
_entity.type
_entity.pdbx_description
1 polymer ?
#
loop_
_entity_poly.entity_id
_entity_poly.type
_entity_poly.pdbx_seq_one_letter_code
_entity_poly.pdbx_strand_id
1 'polypeptide(L)'
;MIDAETGTVLLAKNPDKPVPPSSMSKMMTVYMVFERLKDKTLAMDERFVVSRKAWKRGGSKMFVEVGKSVKVADLLRGVIVQSGNDATIVLAEG
;
A
#
# COMPACT_ATOMS: atom_id res chain seq x y z
N MET A 1 18.63 -7.19 -10.71
CA MET A 1 17.73 -8.01 -11.53
C MET A 1 17.87 -9.44 -11.05
N ILE A 2 16.75 -10.08 -10.75
CA ILE A 2 16.70 -11.41 -10.14
C ILE A 2 15.75 -12.24 -10.99
N ASP A 3 16.10 -13.51 -11.20
CA ASP A 3 15.17 -14.50 -11.74
C ASP A 3 14.13 -14.86 -10.68
N ALA A 4 12.85 -14.74 -11.01
CA ALA A 4 11.77 -14.84 -10.02
C ALA A 4 11.54 -16.27 -9.51
N GLU A 5 11.86 -17.29 -10.30
CA GLU A 5 11.64 -18.70 -9.93
C GLU A 5 12.79 -19.25 -9.09
N THR A 6 14.03 -18.95 -9.49
CA THR A 6 15.24 -19.51 -8.88
C THR A 6 15.86 -18.59 -7.84
N GLY A 7 15.51 -17.31 -7.83
CA GLY A 7 16.16 -16.29 -7.00
C GLY A 7 17.57 -15.94 -7.48
N THR A 8 17.99 -16.42 -8.65
CA THR A 8 19.34 -16.19 -9.19
C THR A 8 19.54 -14.71 -9.52
N VAL A 9 20.63 -14.11 -9.03
CA VAL A 9 20.99 -12.72 -9.35
C VAL A 9 21.57 -12.67 -10.76
N LEU A 10 20.83 -12.07 -11.69
CA LEU A 10 21.24 -11.89 -13.09
C LEU A 10 22.10 -10.64 -13.28
N LEU A 11 21.86 -9.60 -12.48
CA LEU A 11 22.61 -8.34 -12.51
C LEU A 11 22.47 -7.60 -11.19
N ALA A 12 23.58 -7.14 -10.61
CA ALA A 12 23.58 -6.33 -9.40
C ALA A 12 24.60 -5.19 -9.48
N LYS A 13 24.22 -4.02 -8.96
CA LYS A 13 25.11 -2.87 -8.74
C LYS A 13 24.68 -2.16 -7.47
N ASN A 14 25.54 -2.19 -6.45
CA ASN A 14 25.23 -1.67 -5.10
C ASN A 14 23.88 -2.16 -4.54
N PRO A 15 23.56 -3.47 -4.60
CA PRO A 15 22.23 -3.96 -4.23
C PRO A 15 21.87 -3.71 -2.76
N ASP A 16 22.87 -3.73 -1.87
CA ASP A 16 22.67 -3.58 -0.42
C ASP A 16 22.87 -2.14 0.09
N LYS A 17 23.10 -1.19 -0.83
CA LYS A 17 23.27 0.22 -0.44
C LYS A 17 21.94 0.80 0.01
N PRO A 18 21.82 1.32 1.25
CA PRO A 18 20.59 1.96 1.70
C PRO A 18 20.26 3.19 0.84
N VAL A 19 19.02 3.25 0.37
CA VAL A 19 18.48 4.39 -0.40
C VAL A 19 17.06 4.70 0.08
N PRO A 20 16.62 5.97 0.05
CA PRO A 20 15.23 6.30 0.35
C PRO A 20 14.28 5.56 -0.61
N PRO A 21 13.32 4.76 -0.11
CA PRO A 21 12.49 3.91 -0.98
C PRO A 21 11.42 4.71 -1.74
N SER A 22 11.16 5.96 -1.37
CA SER A 22 10.04 6.74 -1.92
C SER A 22 8.73 5.91 -1.86
N SER A 23 7.94 5.88 -2.93
CA SER A 23 6.70 5.11 -2.99
C SER A 23 6.88 3.59 -2.96
N MET A 24 8.10 3.05 -3.11
CA MET A 24 8.36 1.62 -2.91
C MET A 24 8.08 1.18 -1.46
N SER A 25 8.10 2.13 -0.50
CA SER A 25 7.68 1.87 0.89
C SER A 25 6.25 1.33 0.98
N LYS A 26 5.37 1.70 0.04
CA LYS A 26 3.97 1.23 0.00
C LYS A 26 3.86 -0.27 -0.27
N MET A 27 4.87 -0.90 -0.86
CA MET A 27 4.88 -2.36 -1.02
C MET A 27 4.79 -3.08 0.32
N MET A 28 5.42 -2.55 1.37
CA MET A 28 5.32 -3.13 2.71
C MET A 28 3.90 -2.99 3.27
N THR A 29 3.25 -1.82 3.09
CA THR A 29 1.86 -1.63 3.51
C THR A 29 0.92 -2.60 2.79
N VAL A 30 1.07 -2.75 1.48
CA VAL A 30 0.25 -3.68 0.68
C VAL A 30 0.52 -5.13 1.10
N TYR A 31 1.78 -5.50 1.36
CA TYR A 31 2.16 -6.82 1.84
C TYR A 31 1.44 -7.17 3.16
N MET A 32 1.46 -6.28 4.15
CA MET A 32 0.77 -6.48 5.43
C MET A 32 -0.74 -6.62 5.27
N VAL A 33 -1.35 -5.88 4.34
CA VAL A 33 -2.78 -6.01 4.04
C VAL A 33 -3.08 -7.37 3.41
N PHE A 34 -2.25 -7.83 2.46
CA PHE A 34 -2.40 -9.16 1.87
C PHE A 34 -2.19 -10.30 2.88
N GLU A 35 -1.29 -10.14 3.84
CA GLU A 35 -1.12 -11.09 4.94
C GLU A 35 -2.41 -11.20 5.76
N ARG A 36 -2.99 -10.07 6.18
CA ARG A 36 -4.28 -10.07 6.91
C ARG A 36 -5.45 -10.66 6.12
N LEU A 37 -5.49 -10.39 4.81
CA LEU A 37 -6.49 -10.99 3.91
C LEU A 37 -6.30 -12.51 3.80
N LYS A 38 -5.06 -12.98 3.67
CA LYS A 38 -4.71 -14.40 3.62
C LYS A 38 -5.09 -15.12 4.91
N ASP A 39 -4.84 -14.48 6.04
CA ASP A 39 -5.16 -15.00 7.38
C ASP A 39 -6.64 -14.82 7.75
N LYS A 40 -7.45 -14.24 6.86
CA LYS A 40 -8.88 -13.97 7.04
C LYS A 40 -9.20 -13.10 8.26
N THR A 41 -8.23 -12.31 8.71
CA THR A 41 -8.41 -11.28 9.76
C THR A 41 -8.84 -9.93 9.19
N LEU A 42 -8.93 -9.84 7.86
CA LEU A 42 -9.45 -8.72 7.10
C LEU A 42 -10.23 -9.27 5.91
N ALA A 43 -11.30 -8.60 5.51
CA ALA A 43 -12.04 -8.93 4.29
C ALA A 43 -11.95 -7.81 3.24
N MET A 44 -12.04 -8.17 1.96
CA MET A 44 -11.95 -7.21 0.85
C MET A 44 -13.11 -6.20 0.82
N ASP A 45 -14.27 -6.58 1.33
CA ASP A 45 -15.49 -5.78 1.42
C ASP A 45 -15.62 -5.00 2.73
N GLU A 46 -14.76 -5.29 3.72
CA GLU A 46 -14.63 -4.50 4.95
C GLU A 46 -14.33 -3.05 4.60
N ARG A 47 -14.83 -2.12 5.43
CA ARG A 47 -14.75 -0.68 5.15
C ARG A 47 -14.02 0.06 6.26
N PHE A 48 -13.07 0.88 5.88
CA PHE A 48 -12.35 1.75 6.81
C PHE A 48 -12.82 3.20 6.68
N VAL A 49 -12.95 3.86 7.83
CA VAL A 49 -13.33 5.28 7.91
C VAL A 49 -12.12 6.14 7.56
N VAL A 50 -12.32 7.08 6.64
CA VAL A 50 -11.27 7.99 6.20
C VAL A 50 -11.01 9.05 7.27
N SER A 51 -9.80 9.03 7.83
CA SER A 51 -9.36 10.04 8.79
C SER A 51 -9.07 11.38 8.14
N ARG A 52 -9.11 12.46 8.95
CA ARG A 52 -8.69 13.80 8.50
C ARG A 52 -7.22 13.81 8.06
N LYS A 53 -6.38 12.97 8.68
CA LYS A 53 -4.95 12.83 8.36
C LYS A 53 -4.75 12.23 6.97
N ALA A 54 -5.48 11.16 6.64
CA ALA A 54 -5.47 10.56 5.31
C ALA A 54 -5.90 11.56 4.24
N TRP A 55 -7.07 12.19 4.42
CA TRP A 55 -7.62 13.18 3.48
C TRP A 55 -6.67 14.37 3.21
N LYS A 56 -6.06 14.91 4.27
CA LYS A 56 -5.14 16.06 4.18
C LYS A 56 -3.82 15.72 3.49
N ARG A 57 -3.43 14.44 3.42
CA ARG A 57 -2.11 14.04 2.91
C ARG A 57 -1.94 14.40 1.43
N GLY A 58 -0.90 15.17 1.09
CA GLY A 58 -0.56 15.54 -0.29
C GLY A 58 0.18 14.45 -1.08
N GLY A 59 0.60 14.77 -2.30
CA GLY A 59 1.18 13.81 -3.26
C GLY A 59 0.10 13.08 -4.07
N SER A 60 0.41 11.90 -4.60
CA SER A 60 -0.59 11.08 -5.30
C SER A 60 -1.74 10.69 -4.37
N LYS A 61 -2.96 10.71 -4.90
CA LYS A 61 -4.20 10.47 -4.14
C LYS A 61 -5.22 9.69 -4.95
N MET A 62 -6.11 8.97 -4.26
CA MET A 62 -7.36 8.46 -4.82
C MET A 62 -8.59 9.32 -4.48
N PHE A 63 -8.37 10.45 -3.80
CA PHE A 63 -9.37 11.45 -3.47
C PHE A 63 -10.45 10.93 -2.52
N VAL A 64 -10.06 10.16 -1.50
CA VAL A 64 -10.96 9.74 -0.42
C VAL A 64 -11.55 10.93 0.32
N GLU A 65 -12.80 10.84 0.78
CA GLU A 65 -13.48 11.91 1.51
C GLU A 65 -13.49 11.64 3.02
N VAL A 66 -13.13 12.65 3.82
CA VAL A 66 -13.07 12.54 5.29
C VAL A 66 -14.42 12.11 5.89
N GLY A 67 -14.38 11.16 6.81
CA GLY A 67 -15.57 10.62 7.48
C GLY A 67 -16.36 9.59 6.66
N LYS A 68 -16.15 9.48 5.35
CA LYS A 68 -16.72 8.38 4.57
C LYS A 68 -15.98 7.08 4.84
N SER A 69 -16.67 5.96 4.69
CA SER A 69 -16.06 4.63 4.73
C SER A 69 -15.77 4.15 3.32
N VAL A 70 -14.62 3.54 3.06
CA VAL A 70 -14.19 3.02 1.74
C VAL A 70 -13.81 1.54 1.88
N LYS A 71 -14.14 0.70 0.90
CA LYS A 71 -13.81 -0.73 0.96
C LYS A 71 -12.30 -0.94 0.89
N VAL A 72 -11.79 -1.96 1.59
CA VAL A 72 -10.39 -2.41 1.51
C VAL A 72 -9.98 -2.66 0.06
N ALA A 73 -10.84 -3.28 -0.75
CA ALA A 73 -10.59 -3.53 -2.17
C ALA A 73 -10.37 -2.26 -3.00
N ASP A 74 -11.05 -1.16 -2.67
CA ASP A 74 -10.92 0.12 -3.38
C ASP A 74 -9.67 0.86 -2.90
N LEU A 75 -9.40 0.83 -1.59
CA LEU A 75 -8.18 1.37 -1.01
C LEU A 75 -6.92 0.70 -1.57
N LEU A 76 -6.92 -0.64 -1.68
CA LEU A 76 -5.82 -1.38 -2.29
C LEU A 76 -5.58 -0.96 -3.74
N ARG A 77 -6.64 -0.77 -4.54
CA ARG A 77 -6.51 -0.22 -5.90
C ARG A 77 -5.95 1.19 -5.90
N GLY A 78 -6.38 2.04 -4.97
CA GLY A 78 -5.83 3.38 -4.79
C GLY A 78 -4.33 3.38 -4.50
N VAL A 79 -3.85 2.45 -3.66
CA VAL A 79 -2.41 2.30 -3.37
C VAL A 79 -1.65 1.72 -4.56
N ILE A 80 -2.12 0.62 -5.14
CA ILE A 80 -1.37 -0.14 -6.15
C ILE A 80 -1.35 0.58 -7.50
N VAL A 81 -2.48 1.15 -7.92
CA VAL A 81 -2.61 1.77 -9.25
C VAL A 81 -2.21 3.24 -9.23
N GLN A 82 -2.68 3.99 -8.23
CA GLN A 82 -2.47 5.44 -8.18
C GLN A 82 -1.33 5.86 -7.25
N SER A 83 -0.72 4.91 -6.52
CA SER A 83 0.25 5.23 -5.46
C SER A 83 -0.34 6.21 -4.43
N GLY A 84 -1.66 6.12 -4.17
CA GLY A 84 -2.42 7.04 -3.34
C GLY A 84 -1.94 7.05 -1.90
N ASN A 85 -1.37 8.19 -1.46
CA ASN A 85 -0.89 8.38 -0.09
C ASN A 85 -2.05 8.41 0.91
N ASP A 86 -3.19 8.97 0.49
CA ASP A 86 -4.42 9.00 1.27
C ASP A 86 -4.92 7.57 1.53
N ALA A 87 -5.06 6.75 0.49
CA ALA A 87 -5.43 5.34 0.58
C ALA A 87 -4.47 4.53 1.47
N THR A 88 -3.16 4.77 1.32
CA THR A 88 -2.12 4.11 2.12
C THR A 88 -2.29 4.40 3.60
N ILE A 89 -2.61 5.65 3.96
CA ILE A 89 -2.84 6.04 5.35
C ILE A 89 -4.13 5.41 5.89
N VAL A 90 -5.22 5.38 5.11
CA VAL A 90 -6.46 4.74 5.55
C VAL A 90 -6.24 3.25 5.84
N LEU A 91 -5.51 2.54 4.97
CA LEU A 91 -5.18 1.11 5.20
C LEU A 91 -4.27 0.89 6.41
N ALA A 92 -3.41 1.84 6.74
CA ALA A 92 -2.52 1.74 7.89
C ALA A 92 -3.22 2.08 9.22
N GLU A 93 -4.35 2.78 9.17
CA GLU A 93 -5.10 3.22 10.36
C GLU A 93 -6.26 2.28 10.74
N GLY A 94 -6.65 1.35 9.85
CA GLY A 94 -7.63 0.27 10.13
C GLY A 94 -6.96 -1.10 10.27
#